data_AF-A0A1I2A8J3-F1
#
_entry.id   AF-A0A1I2A8J3-F1
#
_cell.length_a   1.000
_cell.length_b   1.000
_cell.length_c   1.000
_cell.angle_alpha   90.00
_cell.angle_beta   90.00
_cell.angle_gamma   90.00
#
_symmetry.space_group_name_H-M   'P 1'
#
loop_
_entity.id
_entity.type
_entity.pdbx_description
1 polymer ?
#
loop_
_entity_poly.entity_id
_entity_poly.type
_entity_poly.pdbx_seq_one_letter_code
_entity_poly.pdbx_strand_id
1 'polypeptide(L)'
;MLHTVIVPVNQDYNILNLFTDSLLRTVSPSTQIIFINDGSGTAVRQHLDKLQSECKEGVTVEILQHDYPLGCAVSINSALKIAQGQYIYFLDSDTILNHNWQQLMSETLDSSDEIGMAGGVLLYPQTGGVQHCGIAFADTIGRHLFLNASPMDIPKQTFSVQLVIFAMFGMKREVYEKVGLLDEKFFNGYEDFDYQMRARAAGYDIVINPEVLAYHWERSSGIHRSFNRKNNLARFWKKWGSDIKADIWPFMFDHLKSHLEQQDPAAAALPMIGVDLAEVRSDADMFWSQLREAEFATLTEVYDYSNRFNSNGAIWLPQVLGKELIQSRSRLLFLVDNFTRLLENRYWIEMRHAHRAQDLIIDLYGNVISIDRIYESCWPGTKVR
;
A
#
# COMPACT_ATOMS: atom_id res chain seq x y z
N MET A 1 -13.53 -8.07 -24.66
CA MET A 1 -13.42 -8.97 -23.47
C MET A 1 -14.41 -8.45 -22.44
N LEU A 2 -15.09 -9.31 -21.68
CA LEU A 2 -16.07 -8.86 -20.67
C LEU A 2 -15.37 -8.64 -19.32
N HIS A 3 -15.66 -7.53 -18.65
CA HIS A 3 -15.12 -7.18 -17.34
C HIS A 3 -16.24 -7.10 -16.30
N THR A 4 -15.94 -7.40 -15.04
CA THR A 4 -16.84 -7.11 -13.91
C THR A 4 -16.14 -6.21 -12.89
N VAL A 5 -16.79 -5.12 -12.50
CA VAL A 5 -16.37 -4.24 -11.41
C VAL A 5 -17.35 -4.40 -10.25
N ILE A 6 -16.86 -4.76 -9.08
CA ILE A 6 -17.64 -4.96 -7.86
C ILE A 6 -17.32 -3.83 -6.89
N VAL A 7 -18.36 -3.12 -6.46
CA VAL A 7 -18.22 -1.94 -5.60
C VAL A 7 -19.14 -2.06 -4.38
N PRO A 8 -18.62 -2.49 -3.23
CA PRO A 8 -19.33 -2.35 -1.96
C PRO A 8 -19.51 -0.87 -1.60
N VAL A 9 -20.74 -0.50 -1.21
CA VAL A 9 -21.13 0.88 -0.91
C VAL A 9 -21.65 0.99 0.52
N ASN A 10 -20.89 1.71 1.33
CA ASN A 10 -21.29 2.21 2.65
C ASN A 10 -20.67 3.60 2.86
N GLN A 11 -21.18 4.59 2.14
CA GLN A 11 -20.57 5.91 2.03
C GLN A 11 -21.60 7.05 2.10
N ASP A 12 -21.11 8.25 2.39
CA ASP A 12 -21.89 9.48 2.18
C ASP A 12 -22.11 9.73 0.68
N TYR A 13 -23.28 10.27 0.34
CA TYR A 13 -23.66 10.58 -1.04
C TYR A 13 -22.60 11.38 -1.80
N ASN A 14 -21.97 12.38 -1.17
CA ASN A 14 -21.04 13.26 -1.90
C ASN A 14 -19.76 12.52 -2.33
N ILE A 15 -19.24 11.64 -1.47
CA ILE A 15 -18.06 10.83 -1.79
C ILE A 15 -18.42 9.79 -2.85
N LEU A 16 -19.56 9.12 -2.69
CA LEU A 16 -20.03 8.16 -3.69
C LEU A 16 -20.23 8.82 -5.04
N ASN A 17 -20.82 10.03 -5.09
CA ASN A 17 -21.04 10.75 -6.32
C ASN A 17 -19.72 11.04 -7.06
N LEU A 18 -18.69 11.49 -6.33
CA LEU A 18 -17.35 11.69 -6.90
C LEU A 18 -16.75 10.39 -7.44
N PHE A 19 -16.84 9.30 -6.68
CA PHE A 19 -16.38 7.98 -7.14
C PHE A 19 -17.12 7.54 -8.40
N THR A 20 -18.45 7.60 -8.42
CA THR A 20 -19.25 7.10 -9.55
C THR A 20 -19.05 7.93 -10.81
N ASP A 21 -18.84 9.24 -10.68
CA ASP A 21 -18.47 10.10 -11.81
C ASP A 21 -17.09 9.72 -12.38
N SER A 22 -16.10 9.49 -11.50
CA SER A 22 -14.78 9.01 -11.90
C SER A 22 -14.85 7.63 -12.58
N LEU A 23 -15.57 6.68 -12.00
CA LEU A 23 -15.75 5.33 -12.54
C LEU A 23 -16.40 5.36 -13.92
N LEU A 24 -17.54 6.01 -14.06
CA LEU A 24 -18.25 6.05 -15.34
C LEU A 24 -17.46 6.77 -16.44
N ARG A 25 -16.59 7.73 -16.09
CA ARG A 25 -15.70 8.39 -17.05
C ARG A 25 -14.51 7.53 -17.50
N THR A 26 -14.09 6.56 -16.70
CA THR A 26 -12.83 5.83 -16.90
C THR A 26 -13.01 4.35 -17.23
N VAL A 27 -14.18 3.77 -16.94
CA VAL A 27 -14.50 2.38 -17.26
C VAL A 27 -14.58 2.18 -18.78
N SER A 28 -14.04 1.06 -19.25
CA SER A 28 -14.11 0.65 -20.65
C SER A 28 -15.51 0.14 -21.01
N PRO A 29 -15.89 0.19 -22.31
CA PRO A 29 -17.02 -0.58 -22.80
C PRO A 29 -16.85 -2.09 -22.49
N SER A 30 -17.93 -2.86 -22.56
CA SER A 30 -17.99 -4.28 -22.18
C SER A 30 -17.69 -4.50 -20.69
N THR A 31 -18.26 -3.67 -19.82
CA THR A 31 -18.09 -3.78 -18.37
C THR A 31 -19.43 -3.92 -17.66
N GLN A 32 -19.55 -4.95 -16.85
CA GLN A 32 -20.61 -5.10 -15.85
C GLN A 32 -20.15 -4.44 -14.55
N ILE A 33 -20.92 -3.51 -14.01
CA ILE A 33 -20.66 -2.88 -12.72
C ILE A 33 -21.74 -3.37 -11.74
N ILE A 34 -21.32 -3.93 -10.62
CA ILE A 34 -22.20 -4.42 -9.57
C ILE A 34 -21.96 -3.56 -8.33
N PHE A 35 -22.91 -2.70 -8.01
CA PHE A 35 -22.93 -1.97 -6.75
C PHE A 35 -23.63 -2.78 -5.68
N ILE A 36 -23.04 -2.88 -4.49
CA ILE A 36 -23.65 -3.53 -3.33
C ILE A 36 -23.87 -2.49 -2.26
N ASN A 37 -25.09 -1.98 -2.16
CA ASN A 37 -25.46 -1.05 -1.12
C ASN A 37 -25.65 -1.80 0.21
N ASP A 38 -24.61 -1.77 1.06
CA ASP A 38 -24.55 -2.52 2.32
C ASP A 38 -25.15 -1.72 3.49
N GLY A 39 -26.38 -1.24 3.31
CA GLY A 39 -27.13 -0.51 4.34
C GLY A 39 -26.97 1.02 4.31
N SER A 40 -26.58 1.63 3.19
CA SER A 40 -26.59 3.10 3.05
C SER A 40 -28.02 3.66 2.91
N GLY A 41 -28.20 4.93 3.31
CA GLY A 41 -29.50 5.61 3.35
C GLY A 41 -30.13 5.96 1.99
N THR A 42 -31.32 6.57 2.04
CA THR A 42 -32.18 6.85 0.87
C THR A 42 -31.48 7.61 -0.27
N ALA A 43 -30.65 8.60 0.05
CA ALA A 43 -29.95 9.38 -0.98
C ALA A 43 -28.97 8.53 -1.81
N VAL A 44 -28.28 7.58 -1.17
CA VAL A 44 -27.39 6.64 -1.87
C VAL A 44 -28.20 5.68 -2.74
N ARG A 45 -29.33 5.15 -2.23
CA ARG A 45 -30.22 4.28 -3.02
C ARG A 45 -30.70 4.97 -4.29
N GLN A 46 -31.23 6.18 -4.16
CA GLN A 46 -31.71 6.98 -5.30
C GLN A 46 -30.59 7.29 -6.31
N HIS A 47 -29.37 7.56 -5.83
CA HIS A 47 -28.22 7.78 -6.69
C HIS A 47 -27.88 6.54 -7.52
N LEU A 48 -27.80 5.37 -6.88
CA LEU A 48 -27.53 4.12 -7.57
C LEU A 48 -28.63 3.79 -8.60
N ASP A 49 -29.90 3.94 -8.23
CA ASP A 49 -31.04 3.70 -9.14
C ASP A 49 -30.95 4.58 -10.39
N LYS A 50 -30.54 5.85 -10.21
CA LYS A 50 -30.31 6.77 -11.32
C LYS A 50 -29.16 6.27 -12.22
N LEU A 51 -28.03 5.87 -11.64
CA LEU A 51 -26.89 5.34 -12.41
C LEU A 51 -27.30 4.13 -13.26
N GLN A 52 -28.10 3.21 -12.69
CA GLN A 52 -28.62 2.06 -13.43
C GLN A 52 -29.41 2.47 -14.69
N SER A 53 -30.18 3.56 -14.63
CA SER A 53 -30.95 4.05 -15.78
C SER A 53 -30.15 4.86 -16.80
N GLU A 54 -29.01 5.45 -16.41
CA GLU A 54 -28.25 6.42 -17.23
C GLU A 54 -26.89 5.89 -17.72
N CYS A 55 -26.70 4.57 -17.73
CA CYS A 55 -25.42 3.97 -18.13
C CYS A 55 -25.05 4.19 -19.60
N LYS A 56 -23.75 4.28 -19.84
CA LYS A 56 -23.17 4.38 -21.18
C LYS A 56 -23.38 3.08 -21.96
N GLU A 57 -23.42 3.20 -23.29
CA GLU A 57 -23.48 2.04 -24.19
C GLU A 57 -22.33 1.06 -23.90
N GLY A 58 -22.65 -0.23 -23.83
CA GLY A 58 -21.68 -1.29 -23.51
C GLY A 58 -21.33 -1.41 -22.02
N VAL A 59 -21.92 -0.62 -21.13
CA VAL A 59 -21.80 -0.78 -19.67
C VAL A 59 -23.15 -1.22 -19.10
N THR A 60 -23.15 -2.25 -18.28
CA THR A 60 -24.34 -2.66 -17.51
C THR A 60 -24.13 -2.35 -16.04
N VAL A 61 -25.16 -1.81 -15.37
CA VAL A 61 -25.14 -1.58 -13.92
C VAL A 61 -26.20 -2.44 -13.25
N GLU A 62 -25.76 -3.21 -12.26
CA GLU A 62 -26.59 -4.00 -11.36
C GLU A 62 -26.43 -3.49 -9.94
N ILE A 63 -27.52 -3.55 -9.16
CA ILE A 63 -27.54 -3.05 -7.80
C ILE A 63 -28.06 -4.16 -6.90
N LEU A 64 -27.25 -4.54 -5.91
CA LEU A 64 -27.64 -5.41 -4.81
C LEU A 64 -27.91 -4.53 -3.58
N GLN A 65 -29.09 -4.69 -2.98
CA GLN A 65 -29.52 -3.90 -1.83
C GLN A 65 -29.54 -4.77 -0.58
N HIS A 66 -28.87 -4.34 0.48
CA HIS A 66 -29.03 -4.91 1.81
C HIS A 66 -29.79 -3.90 2.70
N ASP A 67 -30.70 -4.43 3.53
CA ASP A 67 -31.47 -3.61 4.47
C ASP A 67 -30.64 -3.15 5.68
N TYR A 68 -29.56 -3.87 5.99
CA TYR A 68 -28.60 -3.57 7.04
C TYR A 68 -27.20 -4.03 6.62
N PRO A 69 -26.12 -3.47 7.21
CA PRO A 69 -24.75 -3.85 6.87
C PRO A 69 -24.47 -5.33 7.18
N LEU A 70 -24.21 -6.13 6.14
CA LEU A 70 -23.82 -7.54 6.22
C LEU A 70 -22.30 -7.74 6.22
N GLY A 71 -21.54 -6.67 5.95
CA GLY A 71 -20.10 -6.68 5.93
C GLY A 71 -19.53 -7.01 4.54
N CYS A 72 -18.23 -6.72 4.40
CA CYS A 72 -17.51 -6.79 3.13
C CYS A 72 -17.56 -8.18 2.49
N ALA A 73 -17.29 -9.25 3.25
CA ALA A 73 -17.25 -10.61 2.72
C ALA A 73 -18.58 -11.06 2.12
N VAL A 74 -19.69 -10.84 2.84
CA VAL A 74 -21.04 -11.18 2.35
C VAL A 74 -21.41 -10.35 1.12
N SER A 75 -21.07 -9.06 1.13
CA SER A 75 -21.33 -8.13 0.03
C SER A 75 -20.58 -8.48 -1.25
N ILE A 76 -19.28 -8.79 -1.15
CA ILE A 76 -18.50 -9.22 -2.32
C ILE A 76 -18.99 -10.60 -2.79
N ASN A 77 -19.32 -11.52 -1.86
CA ASN A 77 -19.81 -12.84 -2.21
C ASN A 77 -21.15 -12.81 -2.98
N SER A 78 -22.05 -11.88 -2.66
CA SER A 78 -23.33 -11.76 -3.38
C SER A 78 -23.10 -11.29 -4.83
N ALA A 79 -22.15 -10.38 -5.05
CA ALA A 79 -21.78 -9.90 -6.37
C ALA A 79 -20.96 -10.92 -7.18
N LEU A 80 -20.03 -11.66 -6.57
CA LEU A 80 -19.25 -12.69 -7.25
C LEU A 80 -20.12 -13.78 -7.89
N LYS A 81 -21.27 -14.09 -7.28
CA LYS A 81 -22.22 -15.10 -7.80
C LYS A 81 -22.87 -14.69 -9.12
N ILE A 82 -22.96 -13.40 -9.40
CA ILE A 82 -23.57 -12.85 -10.64
C ILE A 82 -22.54 -12.20 -11.57
N ALA A 83 -21.26 -12.17 -11.17
CA ALA A 83 -20.17 -11.63 -11.97
C ALA A 83 -19.97 -12.44 -13.25
N GLN A 84 -19.87 -11.76 -14.40
CA GLN A 84 -19.77 -12.38 -15.74
C GLN A 84 -18.42 -12.14 -16.44
N GLY A 85 -17.63 -11.17 -15.99
CA GLY A 85 -16.37 -10.77 -16.62
C GLY A 85 -15.25 -11.80 -16.48
N GLN A 86 -14.37 -11.88 -17.50
CA GLN A 86 -13.13 -12.67 -17.46
C GLN A 86 -12.12 -12.08 -16.48
N TYR A 87 -12.11 -10.76 -16.30
CA TYR A 87 -11.47 -10.10 -15.17
C TYR A 87 -12.53 -9.55 -14.23
N ILE A 88 -12.25 -9.68 -12.94
CA ILE A 88 -13.09 -9.20 -11.85
C ILE A 88 -12.26 -8.20 -11.05
N TYR A 89 -12.79 -7.00 -10.86
CA TYR A 89 -12.16 -5.92 -10.10
C TYR A 89 -12.95 -5.59 -8.86
N PHE A 90 -12.25 -5.33 -7.76
CA PHE A 90 -12.84 -4.76 -6.55
C PHE A 90 -12.34 -3.32 -6.40
N LEU A 91 -13.27 -2.40 -6.18
CA LEU A 91 -12.99 -0.99 -5.96
C LEU A 91 -13.73 -0.51 -4.71
N ASP A 92 -13.04 0.25 -3.88
CA ASP A 92 -13.69 0.98 -2.80
C ASP A 92 -14.45 2.21 -3.34
N SER A 93 -15.63 2.46 -2.78
CA SER A 93 -16.55 3.54 -3.20
C SER A 93 -16.11 4.95 -2.79
N ASP A 94 -14.90 5.10 -2.27
CA ASP A 94 -14.24 6.37 -1.94
C ASP A 94 -12.87 6.52 -2.63
N THR A 95 -12.78 6.00 -3.86
CA THR A 95 -11.61 6.16 -4.73
C THR A 95 -11.86 7.16 -5.89
N ILE A 96 -10.78 7.75 -6.43
CA ILE A 96 -10.79 8.44 -7.73
C ILE A 96 -9.79 7.72 -8.62
N LEU A 97 -10.30 7.23 -9.74
CA LEU A 97 -9.57 6.38 -10.67
C LEU A 97 -8.87 7.23 -11.73
N ASN A 98 -7.63 6.88 -12.05
CA ASN A 98 -6.96 7.44 -13.22
C ASN A 98 -7.54 6.88 -14.52
N HIS A 99 -7.35 7.61 -15.61
CA HIS A 99 -7.64 7.10 -16.94
C HIS A 99 -6.83 5.82 -17.21
N ASN A 100 -7.42 4.88 -17.95
CA ASN A 100 -6.82 3.60 -18.37
C ASN A 100 -6.55 2.58 -17.24
N TRP A 101 -6.98 2.84 -16.00
CA TRP A 101 -6.78 1.90 -14.88
C TRP A 101 -7.20 0.46 -15.21
N GLN A 102 -8.33 0.31 -15.90
CA GLN A 102 -8.91 -0.99 -16.24
C GLN A 102 -8.09 -1.72 -17.29
N GLN A 103 -7.62 -0.98 -18.31
CA GLN A 103 -6.75 -1.50 -19.36
C GLN A 103 -5.43 -2.00 -18.76
N LEU A 104 -4.76 -1.13 -18.00
CA LEU A 104 -3.48 -1.46 -17.35
C LEU A 104 -3.64 -2.66 -16.41
N MET A 105 -4.74 -2.76 -15.67
CA MET A 105 -5.00 -3.90 -14.79
C MET A 105 -5.21 -5.19 -15.60
N SER A 106 -5.97 -5.18 -16.69
CA SER A 106 -6.13 -6.37 -17.54
C SER A 106 -4.81 -6.79 -18.21
N GLU A 107 -4.03 -5.84 -18.73
CA GLU A 107 -2.72 -6.12 -19.33
C GLU A 107 -1.74 -6.71 -18.31
N THR A 108 -1.81 -6.26 -17.06
CA THR A 108 -1.01 -6.82 -15.96
C THR A 108 -1.40 -8.28 -15.69
N LEU A 109 -2.71 -8.56 -15.59
CA LEU A 109 -3.20 -9.93 -15.36
C LEU A 109 -2.82 -10.85 -16.53
N ASP A 110 -2.82 -10.36 -17.76
CA ASP A 110 -2.44 -11.13 -18.95
C ASP A 110 -0.94 -11.29 -19.18
N SER A 111 -0.11 -10.53 -18.46
CA SER A 111 1.34 -10.53 -18.68
C SER A 111 2.01 -11.86 -18.32
N SER A 112 1.35 -12.71 -17.51
CA SER A 112 1.78 -14.06 -17.19
C SER A 112 0.59 -14.93 -16.78
N ASP A 113 0.64 -16.23 -17.10
CA ASP A 113 -0.34 -17.23 -16.64
C ASP A 113 -0.24 -17.44 -15.12
N GLU A 114 0.93 -17.20 -14.52
CA GLU A 114 1.15 -17.34 -13.07
C GLU A 114 0.47 -16.20 -12.27
N ILE A 115 0.31 -15.02 -12.89
CA ILE A 115 -0.34 -13.88 -12.23
C ILE A 115 -1.85 -14.11 -12.17
N GLY A 116 -2.36 -14.37 -10.97
CA GLY A 116 -3.79 -14.53 -10.75
C GLY A 116 -4.47 -13.26 -10.25
N MET A 117 -3.72 -12.40 -9.55
CA MET A 117 -4.24 -11.19 -8.91
C MET A 117 -3.26 -10.02 -9.08
N ALA A 118 -3.80 -8.81 -9.17
CA ALA A 118 -3.03 -7.58 -9.28
C ALA A 118 -3.66 -6.47 -8.44
N GLY A 119 -2.81 -5.60 -7.90
CA GLY A 119 -3.22 -4.36 -7.23
C GLY A 119 -2.66 -3.12 -7.90
N GLY A 120 -3.35 -2.01 -7.73
CA GLY A 120 -2.84 -0.68 -8.05
C GLY A 120 -2.20 0.02 -6.84
N VAL A 121 -1.54 1.15 -7.12
CA VAL A 121 -1.03 2.06 -6.10
C VAL A 121 -2.14 3.01 -5.69
N LEU A 122 -2.36 3.11 -4.38
CA LEU A 122 -3.27 4.10 -3.81
C LEU A 122 -2.49 5.29 -3.32
N LEU A 123 -3.02 6.47 -3.59
CA LEU A 123 -2.48 7.75 -3.17
C LEU A 123 -3.46 8.43 -2.21
N TYR A 124 -2.92 9.14 -1.21
CA TYR A 124 -3.74 10.00 -0.38
C TYR A 124 -4.26 11.19 -1.20
N PRO A 125 -5.56 11.47 -1.30
CA PRO A 125 -6.04 12.66 -2.01
C PRO A 125 -5.63 13.97 -1.32
N GLN A 126 -5.31 13.92 -0.02
CA GLN A 126 -4.91 15.09 0.75
C GLN A 126 -3.46 15.52 0.48
N THR A 127 -2.60 14.56 0.14
CA THR A 127 -1.15 14.78 0.04
C THR A 127 -0.59 14.32 -1.30
N GLY A 128 -1.23 13.37 -1.97
CA GLY A 128 -0.74 12.66 -3.16
C GLY A 128 0.46 11.74 -2.89
N GLY A 129 0.86 11.57 -1.62
CA GLY A 129 1.81 10.55 -1.21
C GLY A 129 1.20 9.15 -1.27
N VAL A 130 2.05 8.14 -1.39
CA VAL A 130 1.66 6.74 -1.46
C VAL A 130 1.00 6.29 -0.16
N GLN A 131 -0.18 5.72 -0.29
CA GLN A 131 -0.95 5.10 0.79
C GLN A 131 -0.76 3.57 0.80
N HIS A 132 -0.66 2.96 -0.38
CA HIS A 132 -0.50 1.53 -0.54
C HIS A 132 0.18 1.21 -1.87
N CYS A 133 1.16 0.32 -1.83
CA CYS A 133 1.87 -0.19 -2.99
C CYS A 133 2.21 -1.68 -2.75
N GLY A 134 1.23 -2.44 -2.28
CA GLY A 134 1.40 -3.81 -1.81
C GLY A 134 1.69 -3.93 -0.31
N ILE A 135 1.65 -5.16 0.19
CA ILE A 135 1.98 -5.54 1.56
C ILE A 135 3.18 -6.49 1.55
N ALA A 136 4.18 -6.15 2.34
CA ALA A 136 5.26 -7.04 2.74
C ALA A 136 5.23 -7.24 4.26
N PHE A 137 5.91 -8.27 4.75
CA PHE A 137 5.88 -8.68 6.15
C PHE A 137 7.25 -8.58 6.80
N ALA A 138 7.28 -8.01 8.00
CA ALA A 138 8.32 -8.19 9.00
C ALA A 138 7.78 -9.18 10.04
N ASP A 139 8.09 -10.48 9.88
CA ASP A 139 7.54 -11.58 10.67
C ASP A 139 6.01 -11.52 10.83
N THR A 140 5.53 -11.01 11.97
CA THR A 140 4.10 -10.94 12.34
C THR A 140 3.43 -9.61 11.99
N ILE A 141 4.14 -8.70 11.33
CA ILE A 141 3.69 -7.36 11.02
C ILE A 141 3.63 -7.18 9.50
N GLY A 142 2.42 -7.05 8.96
CA GLY A 142 2.21 -6.62 7.56
C GLY A 142 2.31 -5.11 7.42
N ARG A 143 3.06 -4.63 6.43
CA ARG A 143 3.35 -3.22 6.19
C ARG A 143 2.95 -2.82 4.78
N HIS A 144 2.32 -1.65 4.66
CA HIS A 144 2.07 -1.03 3.37
C HIS A 144 3.40 -0.53 2.79
N LEU A 145 3.84 -1.13 1.69
CA LEU A 145 5.09 -0.73 1.05
C LEU A 145 5.02 0.74 0.59
N PHE A 146 6.15 1.42 0.74
CA PHE A 146 6.41 2.79 0.32
C PHE A 146 5.47 3.84 0.92
N LEU A 147 4.98 3.61 2.15
CA LEU A 147 4.04 4.51 2.81
C LEU A 147 4.60 5.94 2.91
N ASN A 148 3.78 6.92 2.52
CA ASN A 148 4.06 8.35 2.43
C ASN A 148 5.09 8.78 1.36
N ALA A 149 5.66 7.86 0.59
CA ALA A 149 6.59 8.20 -0.47
C ALA A 149 5.95 9.04 -1.57
N SER A 150 6.76 9.74 -2.34
CA SER A 150 6.36 10.25 -3.64
C SER A 150 6.09 9.06 -4.58
N PRO A 151 5.05 9.11 -5.43
CA PRO A 151 4.87 8.13 -6.52
C PRO A 151 6.06 8.09 -7.50
N MET A 152 6.92 9.10 -7.48
CA MET A 152 8.15 9.10 -8.26
C MET A 152 9.25 8.23 -7.67
N ASP A 153 9.18 7.90 -6.38
CA ASP A 153 10.22 7.17 -5.66
C ASP A 153 9.89 5.67 -5.48
N ILE A 154 8.74 5.19 -5.97
CA ILE A 154 8.39 3.75 -5.99
C ILE A 154 8.96 3.05 -7.24
N PRO A 155 9.13 1.70 -7.20
CA PRO A 155 9.51 0.91 -8.37
C PRO A 155 8.65 1.22 -9.59
N LYS A 156 9.25 1.21 -10.77
CA LYS A 156 8.56 1.55 -12.04
C LYS A 156 8.01 0.35 -12.79
N GLN A 157 8.54 -0.83 -12.51
CA GLN A 157 8.11 -2.08 -13.14
C GLN A 157 7.12 -2.80 -12.22
N THR A 158 6.26 -3.63 -12.81
CA THR A 158 5.40 -4.54 -12.05
C THR A 158 6.27 -5.46 -11.19
N PHE A 159 5.89 -5.65 -9.92
CA PHE A 159 6.63 -6.49 -8.99
C PHE A 159 5.72 -7.36 -8.13
N SER A 160 6.20 -8.54 -7.75
CA SER A 160 5.48 -9.49 -6.92
C SER A 160 5.42 -9.03 -5.47
N VAL A 161 4.27 -9.25 -4.82
CA VAL A 161 4.06 -8.98 -3.39
C VAL A 161 3.28 -10.13 -2.76
N GLN A 162 3.33 -10.26 -1.45
CA GLN A 162 2.54 -11.29 -0.78
C GLN A 162 1.05 -11.01 -0.78
N LEU A 163 0.66 -9.73 -0.64
CA LEU A 163 -0.74 -9.30 -0.62
C LEU A 163 -0.86 -7.88 -1.17
N VAL A 164 -2.04 -7.55 -1.69
CA VAL A 164 -2.53 -6.20 -1.97
C VAL A 164 -3.82 -5.96 -1.18
N ILE A 165 -4.51 -4.84 -1.39
CA ILE A 165 -5.81 -4.56 -0.75
C ILE A 165 -6.93 -4.42 -1.78
N PHE A 166 -8.17 -4.69 -1.37
CA PHE A 166 -9.35 -4.69 -2.24
C PHE A 166 -9.85 -3.32 -2.71
N ALA A 167 -9.21 -2.23 -2.27
CA ALA A 167 -9.59 -0.88 -2.66
C ALA A 167 -9.25 -0.55 -4.14
N MET A 168 -8.25 -1.23 -4.71
CA MET A 168 -7.88 -1.15 -6.13
C MET A 168 -7.27 -2.48 -6.57
N PHE A 169 -8.14 -3.46 -6.82
CA PHE A 169 -7.77 -4.86 -6.98
C PHE A 169 -8.36 -5.45 -8.26
N GLY A 170 -7.63 -6.35 -8.91
CA GLY A 170 -8.09 -7.15 -10.04
C GLY A 170 -7.68 -8.60 -9.89
N MET A 171 -8.50 -9.50 -10.43
CA MET A 171 -8.18 -10.93 -10.54
C MET A 171 -8.74 -11.53 -11.82
N LYS A 172 -8.12 -12.62 -12.28
CA LYS A 172 -8.71 -13.46 -13.33
C LYS A 172 -9.90 -14.24 -12.77
N ARG A 173 -10.92 -14.47 -13.61
CA ARG A 173 -12.09 -15.30 -13.29
C ARG A 173 -11.70 -16.69 -12.80
N GLU A 174 -10.71 -17.31 -13.42
CA GLU A 174 -10.24 -18.64 -13.04
C GLU A 174 -9.76 -18.71 -11.58
N VAL A 175 -9.25 -17.60 -11.03
CA VAL A 175 -8.86 -17.54 -9.62
C VAL A 175 -10.08 -17.67 -8.73
N TYR A 176 -11.14 -16.90 -9.00
CA TYR A 176 -12.42 -17.05 -8.31
C TYR A 176 -13.00 -18.46 -8.46
N GLU A 177 -12.99 -19.02 -9.67
CA GLU A 177 -13.46 -20.39 -9.92
C GLU A 177 -12.64 -21.44 -9.16
N LYS A 178 -11.35 -21.17 -8.93
CA LYS A 178 -10.43 -22.04 -8.20
C LYS A 178 -10.56 -21.95 -6.69
N VAL A 179 -10.60 -20.72 -6.13
CA VAL A 179 -10.56 -20.51 -4.67
C VAL A 179 -11.93 -20.32 -4.04
N GLY A 180 -12.97 -20.07 -4.83
CA GLY A 180 -14.34 -19.90 -4.39
C GLY A 180 -14.63 -18.54 -3.78
N LEU A 181 -15.56 -18.49 -2.82
CA LEU A 181 -16.03 -17.26 -2.16
C LEU A 181 -15.13 -16.83 -1.00
N LEU A 182 -15.30 -15.60 -0.50
CA LEU A 182 -14.64 -15.11 0.72
C LEU A 182 -15.17 -15.86 1.96
N ASP A 183 -14.32 -16.01 2.98
CA ASP A 183 -14.70 -16.63 4.26
C ASP A 183 -15.50 -15.60 5.11
N GLU A 184 -16.82 -15.76 5.13
CA GLU A 184 -17.76 -14.86 5.83
C GLU A 184 -17.59 -14.85 7.36
N LYS A 185 -16.68 -15.67 7.92
CA LYS A 185 -16.28 -15.58 9.34
C LYS A 185 -15.37 -14.38 9.63
N PHE A 186 -14.81 -13.76 8.60
CA PHE A 186 -14.18 -12.45 8.69
C PHE A 186 -15.24 -11.37 8.50
N PHE A 187 -15.30 -10.42 9.42
CA PHE A 187 -16.23 -9.31 9.37
C PHE A 187 -15.47 -7.99 9.35
N ASN A 188 -15.43 -7.33 8.19
CA ASN A 188 -14.81 -6.02 7.95
C ASN A 188 -13.33 -5.93 8.39
N GLY A 189 -12.46 -6.67 7.71
CA GLY A 189 -11.00 -6.68 7.81
C GLY A 189 -10.42 -8.11 7.78
N TYR A 190 -9.30 -8.30 7.06
CA TYR A 190 -8.59 -9.57 6.86
C TYR A 190 -9.30 -10.62 5.98
N GLU A 191 -10.56 -10.42 5.57
CA GLU A 191 -11.19 -11.25 4.52
C GLU A 191 -10.41 -11.19 3.20
N ASP A 192 -9.86 -10.02 2.89
CA ASP A 192 -9.04 -9.76 1.71
C ASP A 192 -7.70 -10.48 1.78
N PHE A 193 -7.07 -10.48 2.96
CA PHE A 193 -5.81 -11.17 3.20
C PHE A 193 -6.00 -12.68 3.12
N ASP A 194 -7.07 -13.23 3.74
CA ASP A 194 -7.40 -14.65 3.66
C ASP A 194 -7.63 -15.11 2.22
N TYR A 195 -8.39 -14.33 1.45
CA TYR A 195 -8.75 -14.66 0.07
C TYR A 195 -7.51 -14.77 -0.83
N GLN A 196 -6.60 -13.81 -0.71
CA GLN A 196 -5.34 -13.78 -1.44
C GLN A 196 -4.38 -14.89 -1.01
N MET A 197 -4.32 -15.24 0.28
CA MET A 197 -3.53 -16.38 0.73
C MET A 197 -4.04 -17.70 0.15
N ARG A 198 -5.36 -17.87 -0.02
CA ARG A 198 -5.91 -19.04 -0.74
C ARG A 198 -5.51 -19.08 -2.20
N ALA A 199 -5.46 -17.93 -2.89
CA ALA A 199 -4.99 -17.85 -4.27
C ALA A 199 -3.51 -18.22 -4.40
N ARG A 200 -2.66 -17.73 -3.49
CA ARG A 200 -1.26 -18.12 -3.41
C ARG A 200 -1.09 -19.61 -3.12
N ALA A 201 -1.85 -20.16 -2.19
CA ALA A 201 -1.85 -21.60 -1.91
C ALA A 201 -2.33 -22.44 -3.11
N ALA A 202 -3.10 -21.85 -4.02
CA ALA A 202 -3.52 -22.47 -5.28
C ALA A 202 -2.49 -22.31 -6.43
N GLY A 203 -1.36 -21.62 -6.18
CA GLY A 203 -0.25 -21.45 -7.12
C GLY A 203 -0.28 -20.15 -7.92
N TYR A 204 -1.13 -19.18 -7.54
CA TYR A 204 -1.17 -17.89 -8.22
C TYR A 204 -0.27 -16.84 -7.57
N ASP A 205 0.40 -16.06 -8.41
CA ASP A 205 1.14 -14.89 -8.01
C ASP A 205 0.23 -13.66 -7.86
N ILE A 206 0.68 -12.77 -7.00
CA ILE A 206 0.06 -11.48 -6.72
C ILE A 206 1.08 -10.40 -7.01
N VAL A 207 0.70 -9.41 -7.82
CA VAL A 207 1.60 -8.33 -8.24
C VAL A 207 1.01 -6.96 -7.97
N ILE A 208 1.88 -5.96 -7.87
CA ILE A 208 1.51 -4.54 -7.96
C ILE A 208 1.94 -4.02 -9.33
N ASN A 209 1.03 -3.32 -10.02
CA ASN A 209 1.38 -2.49 -11.16
C ASN A 209 1.50 -1.02 -10.72
N PRO A 210 2.71 -0.44 -10.68
CA PRO A 210 2.93 0.96 -10.29
C PRO A 210 2.25 2.00 -11.19
N GLU A 211 1.87 1.64 -12.42
CA GLU A 211 1.20 2.55 -13.36
C GLU A 211 -0.31 2.64 -13.11
N VAL A 212 -0.89 1.65 -12.41
CA VAL A 212 -2.30 1.69 -12.00
C VAL A 212 -2.42 2.55 -10.74
N LEU A 213 -2.73 3.82 -10.91
CA LEU A 213 -2.86 4.77 -9.80
C LEU A 213 -4.33 5.11 -9.51
N ALA A 214 -4.69 5.22 -8.24
CA ALA A 214 -5.95 5.80 -7.80
C ALA A 214 -5.75 6.62 -6.52
N TYR A 215 -6.52 7.70 -6.36
CA TYR A 215 -6.62 8.37 -5.06
C TYR A 215 -7.64 7.66 -4.19
N HIS A 216 -7.39 7.57 -2.88
CA HIS A 216 -8.30 6.90 -1.95
C HIS A 216 -8.40 7.71 -0.65
N TRP A 217 -9.60 8.19 -0.31
CA TRP A 217 -9.78 9.04 0.87
C TRP A 217 -9.47 8.32 2.19
N GLU A 218 -9.58 6.99 2.17
CA GLU A 218 -9.33 6.13 3.30
C GLU A 218 -10.04 6.65 4.54
N ARG A 219 -11.37 6.58 4.48
CA ARG A 219 -12.19 6.86 5.65
C ARG A 219 -11.99 5.72 6.66
N SER A 220 -11.04 5.91 7.56
CA SER A 220 -10.77 5.00 8.67
C SER A 220 -11.91 5.02 9.69
N SER A 221 -12.20 3.85 10.24
CA SER A 221 -12.99 3.58 11.46
C SER A 221 -14.52 3.47 11.33
N GLY A 222 -14.99 2.61 10.42
CA GLY A 222 -16.25 1.92 10.71
C GLY A 222 -16.12 1.17 12.05
N ILE A 223 -17.04 1.40 13.00
CA ILE A 223 -17.05 0.80 14.35
C ILE A 223 -16.85 -0.73 14.28
N HIS A 224 -17.41 -1.36 13.26
CA HIS A 224 -17.28 -2.79 13.04
C HIS A 224 -15.84 -3.24 12.73
N ARG A 225 -15.06 -2.45 11.99
CA ARG A 225 -13.66 -2.79 11.68
C ARG A 225 -12.80 -2.72 12.93
N SER A 226 -12.96 -1.69 13.75
CA SER A 226 -12.18 -1.56 14.99
C SER A 226 -12.53 -2.66 16.00
N PHE A 227 -13.82 -2.97 16.17
CA PHE A 227 -14.30 -3.99 17.10
C PHE A 227 -13.84 -5.41 16.71
N ASN A 228 -13.89 -5.75 15.42
CA ASN A 228 -13.57 -7.11 14.95
C ASN A 228 -12.08 -7.33 14.67
N ARG A 229 -11.26 -6.27 14.58
CA ARG A 229 -9.85 -6.33 14.19
C ARG A 229 -9.07 -7.41 14.93
N LYS A 230 -9.18 -7.48 16.26
CA LYS A 230 -8.43 -8.44 17.09
C LYS A 230 -8.79 -9.89 16.75
N ASN A 231 -10.08 -10.17 16.58
CA ASN A 231 -10.56 -11.51 16.25
C ASN A 231 -10.18 -11.93 14.83
N ASN A 232 -10.32 -11.01 13.88
CA ASN A 232 -9.94 -11.25 12.49
C ASN A 232 -8.42 -11.46 12.36
N LEU A 233 -7.61 -10.65 13.02
CA LEU A 233 -6.15 -10.81 13.09
C LEU A 233 -5.76 -12.18 13.66
N ALA A 234 -6.35 -12.59 14.79
CA ALA A 234 -6.09 -13.89 15.39
C ALA A 234 -6.51 -15.04 14.48
N ARG A 235 -7.65 -14.92 13.79
CA ARG A 235 -8.13 -15.90 12.80
C ARG A 235 -7.15 -16.01 11.62
N PHE A 236 -6.70 -14.88 11.08
CA PHE A 236 -5.75 -14.82 9.97
C PHE A 236 -4.44 -15.52 10.34
N TRP A 237 -3.80 -15.13 11.45
CA TRP A 237 -2.53 -15.73 11.87
C TRP A 237 -2.66 -17.22 12.24
N LYS A 238 -3.81 -17.64 12.78
CA LYS A 238 -4.08 -19.06 13.00
C LYS A 238 -4.16 -19.86 11.70
N LYS A 239 -4.71 -19.28 10.62
CA LYS A 239 -4.87 -19.95 9.33
C LYS A 239 -3.58 -19.95 8.51
N TRP A 240 -2.84 -18.84 8.52
CA TRP A 240 -1.81 -18.55 7.50
C TRP A 240 -0.44 -18.20 8.08
N GLY A 241 -0.27 -18.17 9.41
CA GLY A 241 0.97 -17.72 10.01
C GLY A 241 2.21 -18.53 9.62
N SER A 242 2.05 -19.81 9.28
CA SER A 242 3.11 -20.68 8.75
C SER A 242 3.50 -20.40 7.30
N ASP A 243 2.62 -19.77 6.54
CA ASP A 243 2.74 -19.58 5.08
C ASP A 243 3.22 -18.16 4.72
N ILE A 244 3.12 -17.23 5.67
CA ILE A 244 3.66 -15.87 5.53
C ILE A 244 5.18 -15.91 5.66
N LYS A 245 5.86 -15.28 4.70
CA LYS A 245 7.31 -15.10 4.70
C LYS A 245 7.65 -13.69 5.15
N ALA A 246 8.74 -13.51 5.89
CA ALA A 246 9.30 -12.18 6.10
C ALA A 246 10.03 -11.75 4.81
N ASP A 247 9.46 -10.80 4.09
CA ASP A 247 9.90 -10.39 2.74
C ASP A 247 10.14 -8.88 2.62
N ILE A 248 9.99 -8.10 3.69
CA ILE A 248 10.30 -6.66 3.66
C ILE A 248 11.81 -6.38 3.45
N TRP A 249 12.70 -7.23 3.96
CA TRP A 249 14.15 -6.98 3.94
C TRP A 249 14.74 -6.99 2.53
N PRO A 250 14.41 -7.96 1.65
CA PRO A 250 14.79 -7.89 0.24
C PRO A 250 14.36 -6.57 -0.42
N PHE A 251 13.12 -6.11 -0.22
CA PHE A 251 12.67 -4.82 -0.78
C PHE A 251 13.53 -3.65 -0.31
N MET A 252 13.80 -3.58 0.99
CA MET A 252 14.64 -2.53 1.58
C MET A 252 16.06 -2.53 1.01
N PHE A 253 16.69 -3.70 0.90
CA PHE A 253 18.06 -3.81 0.45
C PHE A 253 18.22 -3.66 -1.06
N ASP A 254 17.30 -4.20 -1.86
CA ASP A 254 17.31 -3.99 -3.31
C ASP A 254 17.11 -2.51 -3.65
N HIS A 255 16.24 -1.81 -2.90
CA HIS A 255 16.04 -0.39 -3.09
C HIS A 255 17.27 0.43 -2.66
N LEU A 256 17.87 0.10 -1.50
CA LEU A 256 19.09 0.77 -1.03
C LEU A 256 20.26 0.56 -1.99
N LYS A 257 20.45 -0.68 -2.44
CA LYS A 257 21.47 -1.04 -3.42
C LYS A 257 21.27 -0.29 -4.73
N SER A 258 20.06 -0.30 -5.28
CA SER A 258 19.72 0.42 -6.51
C SER A 258 19.98 1.93 -6.37
N HIS A 259 19.66 2.51 -5.21
CA HIS A 259 19.93 3.91 -4.94
C HIS A 259 21.44 4.22 -4.91
N LEU A 260 22.24 3.36 -4.26
CA LEU A 260 23.69 3.51 -4.20
C LEU A 260 24.33 3.34 -5.59
N GLU A 261 23.86 2.40 -6.40
CA GLU A 261 24.37 2.13 -7.75
C GLU A 261 24.06 3.26 -8.76
N GLN A 262 23.03 4.07 -8.51
CA GLN A 262 22.73 5.26 -9.31
C GLN A 262 23.68 6.45 -9.03
N GLN A 263 24.44 6.38 -7.94
CA GLN A 263 25.43 7.40 -7.59
C GLN A 263 26.79 7.11 -8.26
N ASP A 264 27.69 8.09 -8.22
CA ASP A 264 29.08 7.88 -8.63
C ASP A 264 29.71 6.71 -7.83
N PRO A 265 30.46 5.78 -8.47
CA PRO A 265 31.02 4.61 -7.79
C PRO A 265 31.90 4.95 -6.58
N ALA A 266 32.65 6.05 -6.63
CA ALA A 266 33.47 6.47 -5.50
C ALA A 266 32.62 6.94 -4.32
N ALA A 267 31.46 7.56 -4.59
CA ALA A 267 30.49 7.94 -3.58
C ALA A 267 29.74 6.73 -2.99
N ALA A 268 29.38 5.76 -3.84
CA ALA A 268 28.70 4.54 -3.42
C ALA A 268 29.56 3.69 -2.46
N ALA A 269 30.88 3.64 -2.69
CA ALA A 269 31.83 2.89 -1.87
C ALA A 269 32.20 3.56 -0.53
N LEU A 270 31.69 4.76 -0.23
CA LEU A 270 32.04 5.46 1.00
C LEU A 270 31.45 4.74 2.22
N PRO A 271 32.25 4.47 3.27
CA PRO A 271 31.74 3.89 4.50
C PRO A 271 30.66 4.77 5.16
N MET A 272 29.72 4.09 5.81
CA MET A 272 28.55 4.68 6.43
C MET A 272 28.55 4.47 7.94
N ILE A 273 28.09 5.49 8.66
CA ILE A 273 27.70 5.41 10.06
C ILE A 273 26.19 5.17 10.09
N GLY A 274 25.76 4.08 10.69
CA GLY A 274 24.35 3.84 10.97
C GLY A 274 23.86 4.68 12.14
N VAL A 275 22.66 5.23 11.98
CA VAL A 275 21.95 5.97 13.02
C VAL A 275 20.57 5.34 13.17
N ASP A 276 20.37 4.58 14.23
CA ASP A 276 19.11 3.91 14.50
C ASP A 276 18.17 4.83 15.26
N LEU A 277 17.07 5.18 14.59
CA LEU A 277 15.97 5.98 15.10
C LEU A 277 14.63 5.23 14.98
N ALA A 278 14.65 3.91 14.73
CA ALA A 278 13.43 3.10 14.69
C ALA A 278 13.06 2.61 16.09
N GLU A 279 11.78 2.62 16.43
CA GLU A 279 11.32 2.15 17.75
C GLU A 279 11.12 0.64 17.79
N VAL A 280 10.90 0.02 16.61
CA VAL A 280 10.66 -1.42 16.50
C VAL A 280 11.98 -2.17 16.57
N ARG A 281 12.40 -2.53 17.80
CA ARG A 281 13.73 -3.11 18.06
C ARG A 281 14.02 -4.41 17.29
N SER A 282 13.07 -5.35 17.22
CA SER A 282 13.31 -6.62 16.49
C SER A 282 13.57 -6.39 15.01
N ASP A 283 12.80 -5.50 14.39
CA ASP A 283 12.89 -5.15 12.98
C ASP A 283 14.19 -4.38 12.70
N ALA A 284 14.52 -3.43 13.56
CA ALA A 284 15.75 -2.65 13.47
C ALA A 284 17.02 -3.50 13.66
N ASP A 285 17.03 -4.37 14.67
CA ASP A 285 18.11 -5.32 14.91
C ASP A 285 18.34 -6.23 13.69
N MET A 286 17.24 -6.74 13.11
CA MET A 286 17.29 -7.56 11.90
C MET A 286 17.86 -6.79 10.71
N PHE A 287 17.40 -5.56 10.49
CA PHE A 287 17.89 -4.69 9.42
C PHE A 287 19.40 -4.46 9.54
N TRP A 288 19.88 -4.02 10.71
CA TRP A 288 21.31 -3.74 10.89
C TRP A 288 22.17 -4.99 10.80
N SER A 289 21.69 -6.13 11.31
CA SER A 289 22.40 -7.42 11.20
C SER A 289 22.58 -7.81 9.73
N GLN A 290 21.51 -7.79 8.94
CA GLN A 290 21.57 -8.17 7.54
C GLN A 290 22.38 -7.16 6.70
N LEU A 291 22.28 -5.85 7.00
CA LEU A 291 23.07 -4.84 6.29
C LEU A 291 24.58 -4.96 6.55
N ARG A 292 25.00 -5.44 7.73
CA ARG A 292 26.43 -5.72 8.00
C ARG A 292 26.97 -6.89 7.19
N GLU A 293 26.12 -7.83 6.81
CA GLU A 293 26.47 -8.98 5.98
C GLU A 293 26.38 -8.67 4.49
N ALA A 294 25.74 -7.55 4.11
CA ALA A 294 25.56 -7.16 2.73
C ALA A 294 26.85 -6.63 2.10
N GLU A 295 27.28 -7.23 0.98
CA GLU A 295 28.52 -6.87 0.29
C GLU A 295 28.47 -5.49 -0.43
N PHE A 296 27.28 -4.96 -0.66
CA PHE A 296 27.09 -3.69 -1.39
C PHE A 296 27.22 -2.43 -0.51
N ALA A 297 27.36 -2.60 0.81
CA ALA A 297 27.42 -1.49 1.77
C ALA A 297 28.51 -1.74 2.83
N THR A 298 29.19 -0.68 3.26
CA THR A 298 30.19 -0.78 4.34
C THR A 298 29.74 0.06 5.53
N LEU A 299 29.43 -0.58 6.65
CA LEU A 299 29.09 0.07 7.92
C LEU A 299 30.32 0.13 8.84
N THR A 300 30.68 1.31 9.33
CA THR A 300 31.76 1.48 10.32
C THR A 300 31.29 1.29 11.74
N GLU A 301 30.13 1.85 12.06
CA GLU A 301 29.52 1.84 13.39
C GLU A 301 28.01 2.06 13.25
N VAL A 302 27.24 1.69 14.28
CA VAL A 302 25.80 1.97 14.36
C VAL A 302 25.52 2.57 15.74
N TYR A 303 24.96 3.77 15.77
CA TYR A 303 24.51 4.42 17.00
C TYR A 303 23.03 4.17 17.22
N ASP A 304 22.70 3.52 18.34
CA ASP A 304 21.31 3.27 18.73
C ASP A 304 20.74 4.42 19.57
N TYR A 305 19.71 5.08 19.04
CA TYR A 305 18.94 6.11 19.70
C TYR A 305 17.45 5.78 19.84
N SER A 306 17.04 4.53 19.60
CA SER A 306 15.65 4.05 19.64
C SER A 306 14.89 4.41 20.93
N ASN A 307 15.59 4.54 22.05
CA ASN A 307 15.00 4.85 23.37
C ASN A 307 14.86 6.36 23.65
N ARG A 308 15.12 7.25 22.68
CA ARG A 308 15.17 8.71 22.92
C ARG A 308 13.92 9.49 22.51
N PHE A 309 12.91 8.85 21.93
CA PHE A 309 11.70 9.52 21.46
C PHE A 309 10.47 8.61 21.59
N ASN A 310 9.28 9.20 21.54
CA ASN A 310 8.00 8.53 21.77
C ASN A 310 7.27 8.24 20.44
N SER A 311 6.32 7.30 20.49
CA SER A 311 5.91 6.47 19.35
C SER A 311 5.21 7.08 18.16
N ASN A 312 4.82 8.34 18.18
CA ASN A 312 4.02 8.91 17.08
C ASN A 312 4.42 10.34 16.67
N GLY A 313 5.57 10.83 17.15
CA GLY A 313 5.99 12.23 16.95
C GLY A 313 7.12 12.43 15.95
N ALA A 314 7.30 13.68 15.53
CA ALA A 314 8.51 14.14 14.86
C ALA A 314 9.75 13.87 15.73
N ILE A 315 10.84 13.44 15.11
CA ILE A 315 12.12 13.24 15.76
C ILE A 315 12.97 14.49 15.50
N TRP A 316 13.30 15.22 16.56
CA TRP A 316 14.10 16.43 16.48
C TRP A 316 15.58 16.08 16.60
N LEU A 317 16.27 15.93 15.45
CA LEU A 317 17.68 15.52 15.36
C LEU A 317 18.62 16.33 16.28
N PRO A 318 18.47 17.66 16.48
CA PRO A 318 19.30 18.40 17.43
C PRO A 318 19.21 17.93 18.89
N GLN A 319 18.12 17.28 19.29
CA GLN A 319 17.94 16.73 20.64
C GLN A 319 18.52 15.31 20.78
N VAL A 320 18.69 14.61 19.66
CA VAL A 320 19.10 13.21 19.62
C VAL A 320 20.58 13.08 19.31
N LEU A 321 21.06 13.79 18.30
CA LEU A 321 22.39 13.66 17.73
C LEU A 321 23.36 14.68 18.31
N GLY A 322 24.54 14.21 18.72
CA GLY A 322 25.62 15.09 19.17
C GLY A 322 26.28 15.86 18.02
N LYS A 323 27.01 16.93 18.37
CA LYS A 323 27.80 17.76 17.43
C LYS A 323 28.74 16.94 16.53
N GLU A 324 29.26 15.83 17.05
CA GLU A 324 30.23 14.96 16.37
C GLU A 324 29.64 14.39 15.07
N LEU A 325 28.37 13.97 15.09
CA LEU A 325 27.70 13.41 13.91
C LEU A 325 27.36 14.50 12.88
N ILE A 326 27.00 15.70 13.32
CA ILE A 326 26.74 16.85 12.43
C ILE A 326 28.02 17.18 11.62
N GLN A 327 29.16 17.21 12.30
CA GLN A 327 30.46 17.58 11.73
C GLN A 327 31.19 16.41 11.07
N SER A 328 30.69 15.18 11.23
CA SER A 328 31.32 13.97 10.70
C SER A 328 31.52 14.07 9.19
N ARG A 329 32.65 13.60 8.67
CA ARG A 329 32.84 13.49 7.22
C ARG A 329 32.30 12.19 6.65
N SER A 330 31.82 11.26 7.47
CA SER A 330 31.23 9.98 7.02
C SER A 330 29.77 10.16 6.59
N ARG A 331 29.25 9.27 5.74
CA ARG A 331 27.82 9.25 5.36
C ARG A 331 27.03 8.71 6.52
N LEU A 332 25.91 9.34 6.81
CA LEU A 332 24.94 8.81 7.77
C LEU A 332 23.89 8.00 7.01
N LEU A 333 23.54 6.83 7.54
CA LEU A 333 22.38 6.06 7.14
C LEU A 333 21.41 6.05 8.31
N PHE A 334 20.29 6.75 8.18
CA PHE A 334 19.24 6.81 9.19
C PHE A 334 18.27 5.67 8.97
N LEU A 335 18.04 4.84 9.99
CA LEU A 335 16.90 3.93 10.04
C LEU A 335 15.81 4.59 10.89
N VAL A 336 14.59 4.71 10.37
CA VAL A 336 13.43 5.28 11.07
C VAL A 336 12.18 4.45 10.83
N ASP A 337 11.15 4.57 11.68
CA ASP A 337 9.89 3.85 11.41
C ASP A 337 9.22 4.33 10.13
N ASN A 338 9.16 5.66 9.93
CA ASN A 338 8.75 6.30 8.69
C ASN A 338 9.58 7.58 8.50
N PHE A 339 10.03 7.85 7.28
CA PHE A 339 10.86 9.03 6.99
C PHE A 339 10.18 10.37 7.31
N THR A 340 8.84 10.43 7.32
CA THR A 340 8.11 11.65 7.64
C THR A 340 8.39 12.16 9.06
N ARG A 341 8.89 11.30 9.96
CA ARG A 341 9.30 11.69 11.31
C ARG A 341 10.46 12.69 11.31
N LEU A 342 11.23 12.78 10.23
CA LEU A 342 12.40 13.65 10.12
C LEU A 342 12.11 15.02 9.46
N LEU A 343 10.85 15.32 9.09
CA LEU A 343 10.53 16.55 8.35
C LEU A 343 10.80 17.85 9.13
N GLU A 344 10.78 17.82 10.47
CA GLU A 344 11.01 19.01 11.30
C GLU A 344 12.50 19.37 11.51
N ASN A 345 13.39 18.91 10.62
CA ASN A 345 14.84 19.04 10.78
C ASN A 345 15.56 19.91 9.73
N ARG A 346 14.86 20.83 9.07
CA ARG A 346 15.41 21.60 7.92
C ARG A 346 16.75 22.25 8.23
N TYR A 347 16.82 23.00 9.33
CA TYR A 347 18.05 23.68 9.74
C TYR A 347 19.19 22.70 10.04
N TRP A 348 18.90 21.57 10.70
CA TRP A 348 19.90 20.55 10.99
C TRP A 348 20.46 19.96 9.70
N ILE A 349 19.59 19.66 8.73
CA ILE A 349 19.95 19.12 7.41
C ILE A 349 20.79 20.13 6.63
N GLU A 350 20.42 21.41 6.62
CA GLU A 350 21.20 22.49 5.99
C GLU A 350 22.61 22.62 6.59
N MET A 351 22.74 22.53 7.93
CA MET A 351 24.05 22.52 8.60
C MET A 351 24.86 21.28 8.25
N ARG A 352 24.21 20.13 8.14
CA ARG A 352 24.83 18.87 7.74
C ARG A 352 25.39 18.93 6.31
N HIS A 353 24.65 19.54 5.38
CA HIS A 353 25.06 19.71 3.98
C HIS A 353 26.36 20.48 3.82
N ALA A 354 26.67 21.42 4.71
CA ALA A 354 27.94 22.15 4.70
C ALA A 354 29.16 21.23 4.93
N HIS A 355 28.95 20.04 5.50
CA HIS A 355 29.98 19.04 5.79
C HIS A 355 29.91 17.83 4.86
N ARG A 356 28.71 17.35 4.51
CA ARG A 356 28.47 16.24 3.57
C ARG A 356 27.02 16.24 3.07
N ALA A 357 26.82 15.89 1.80
CA ALA A 357 25.51 15.98 1.12
C ALA A 357 24.88 14.64 0.71
N GLN A 358 25.38 13.50 1.18
CA GLN A 358 24.98 12.18 0.68
C GLN A 358 24.48 11.26 1.80
N ASP A 359 23.85 11.80 2.83
CA ASP A 359 23.23 10.96 3.85
C ASP A 359 21.92 10.37 3.32
N LEU A 360 21.60 9.17 3.78
CA LEU A 360 20.44 8.41 3.33
C LEU A 360 19.51 8.14 4.51
N ILE A 361 18.22 8.14 4.22
CA ILE A 361 17.17 7.68 5.12
C ILE A 361 16.61 6.41 4.52
N ILE A 362 16.51 5.38 5.35
CA ILE A 362 15.74 4.18 5.07
C ILE A 362 14.68 4.00 6.16
N ASP A 363 13.49 3.56 5.79
CA ASP A 363 12.44 3.31 6.76
C ASP A 363 11.84 1.91 6.69
N LEU A 364 11.08 1.55 7.73
CA LEU A 364 10.48 0.22 7.86
C LEU A 364 9.39 -0.07 6.83
N TYR A 365 9.05 0.88 5.94
CA TYR A 365 8.10 0.69 4.84
C TYR A 365 8.81 0.48 3.49
N GLY A 366 10.14 0.41 3.46
CA GLY A 366 10.91 0.18 2.24
C GLY A 366 11.31 1.47 1.49
N ASN A 367 11.08 2.64 2.08
CA ASN A 367 11.51 3.90 1.48
C ASN A 367 13.02 4.07 1.58
N VAL A 368 13.66 4.56 0.51
CA VAL A 368 15.07 4.99 0.52
C VAL A 368 15.15 6.39 -0.08
N ILE A 369 15.57 7.36 0.73
CA ILE A 369 15.50 8.79 0.39
C ILE A 369 16.83 9.45 0.72
N SER A 370 17.37 10.25 -0.20
CA SER A 370 18.49 11.14 0.11
C SER A 370 18.00 12.26 1.03
N ILE A 371 18.75 12.56 2.10
CA ILE A 371 18.26 13.50 3.14
C ILE A 371 17.97 14.91 2.62
N ASP A 372 18.66 15.37 1.57
CA ASP A 372 18.40 16.63 0.86
C ASP A 372 17.03 16.65 0.19
N ARG A 373 16.58 15.48 -0.28
CA ARG A 373 15.32 15.32 -1.00
C ARG A 373 14.14 15.00 -0.10
N ILE A 374 14.33 14.96 1.23
CA ILE A 374 13.25 14.60 2.17
C ILE A 374 11.98 15.47 2.01
N TYR A 375 12.13 16.74 1.62
CA TYR A 375 11.02 17.66 1.40
C TYR A 375 10.38 17.56 0.01
N GLU A 376 11.08 16.96 -0.95
CA GLU A 376 10.58 16.70 -2.31
C GLU A 376 9.88 15.34 -2.40
N SER A 377 10.38 14.36 -1.64
CA SER A 377 9.82 13.01 -1.54
C SER A 377 8.51 12.96 -0.73
N CYS A 378 8.19 14.01 0.03
CA CYS A 378 6.88 14.24 0.63
C CYS A 378 5.99 15.06 -0.32
N TRP A 379 5.29 14.40 -1.24
CA TRP A 379 4.28 15.09 -2.05
C TRP A 379 3.11 15.55 -1.14
N PRO A 380 2.55 16.77 -1.32
CA PRO A 380 2.62 17.94 -0.41
C PRO A 380 1.93 17.86 0.97
N GLY A 381 1.91 16.71 1.64
CA GLY A 381 1.47 16.60 3.03
C GLY A 381 1.76 15.26 3.66
N THR A 382 1.50 15.12 4.96
CA THR A 382 1.69 13.88 5.71
C THR A 382 0.38 13.37 6.27
N LYS A 383 0.10 12.09 6.05
CA LYS A 383 -0.88 11.35 6.85
C LYS A 383 -0.11 10.34 7.69
N VAL A 384 0.17 10.70 8.94
CA VAL A 384 0.77 9.76 9.90
C VAL A 384 -0.34 8.80 10.31
N ARG A 385 -0.22 7.52 9.92
CA ARG A 385 -1.16 6.46 10.28
C ARG A 385 -0.88 5.88 11.66
#